data_AF-A0A3A5VPF9-F1
#
_entry.id   AF-A0A3A5VPF9-F1
#
_cell.length_a   1.000
_cell.length_b   1.000
_cell.length_c   1.000
_cell.angle_alpha   90.00
_cell.angle_beta   90.00
_cell.angle_gamma   90.00
#
_symmetry.space_group_name_H-M   'P 1'
#
loop_
_entity.id
_entity.type
_entity.pdbx_description
1 polymer ?
#
loop_
_entity_poly.entity_id
_entity_poly.type
_entity_poly.pdbx_seq_one_letter_code
_entity_poly.pdbx_strand_id
1 'polypeptide(L)'
;MRIGDFLLSPRRDHRGWNTPSEASRILLLVTLGAVSLWAWPIADGIIFVWLSMVLLVSTPILSLGWWILSIAGQSRRPRDLTPALGREGPDQNQHDQD
;
A
#
# COMPACT_ATOMS: atom_id res chain seq x y z
N MET A 1 15.65 -9.44 -7.19
CA MET A 1 14.70 -8.62 -6.38
C MET A 1 13.49 -9.49 -6.07
N ARG A 2 13.15 -9.77 -4.81
CA ARG A 2 12.03 -10.68 -4.50
C ARG A 2 10.70 -9.96 -4.77
N ILE A 3 9.75 -10.63 -5.42
CA ILE A 3 8.44 -10.06 -5.77
C ILE A 3 7.70 -9.53 -4.53
N GLY A 4 7.86 -10.19 -3.38
CA GLY A 4 7.28 -9.76 -2.11
C GLY A 4 7.84 -8.42 -1.61
N ASP A 5 9.10 -8.11 -1.91
CA ASP A 5 9.69 -6.82 -1.53
C ASP A 5 9.14 -5.69 -2.39
N PHE A 6 8.83 -5.96 -3.66
CA PHE A 6 8.17 -5.00 -4.55
C PHE A 6 6.71 -4.75 -4.15
N LEU A 7 5.96 -5.81 -3.84
CA LEU A 7 4.55 -5.73 -3.51
C LEU A 7 4.30 -5.06 -2.14
N LEU A 8 5.15 -5.34 -1.15
CA LEU A 8 4.93 -4.87 0.23
C LEU A 8 5.70 -3.60 0.59
N SER A 9 6.72 -3.18 -0.17
CA SER A 9 7.50 -1.99 0.18
C SER A 9 6.63 -0.74 0.05
N PRO A 10 6.43 0.03 1.13
CA PRO A 10 5.90 1.38 1.03
C PRO A 10 6.87 2.23 0.18
N ARG A 11 6.36 3.07 -0.70
CA ARG A 11 7.20 4.08 -1.38
C ARG A 11 7.21 5.34 -0.54
N ARG A 12 8.37 5.73 -0.04
CA ARG A 12 8.52 6.90 0.82
C ARG A 12 8.72 8.15 -0.01
N ASP A 13 7.72 9.01 -0.05
CA ASP A 13 7.76 10.27 -0.78
C ASP A 13 8.78 11.25 -0.16
N HIS A 14 9.20 12.27 -0.94
CA HIS A 14 10.13 13.32 -0.49
C HIS A 14 9.58 14.16 0.68
N ARG A 15 8.26 14.12 0.92
CA ARG A 15 7.60 14.71 2.10
C ARG A 15 7.55 13.77 3.31
N GLY A 16 8.18 12.60 3.23
CA GLY A 16 8.12 11.55 4.26
C GLY A 16 6.81 10.78 4.30
N TRP A 17 5.93 10.97 3.30
CA TRP A 17 4.64 10.27 3.22
C TRP A 17 4.85 8.88 2.61
N ASN A 18 4.39 7.85 3.33
CA ASN A 18 4.39 6.49 2.80
C ASN A 18 3.21 6.35 1.83
N THR A 19 3.51 6.32 0.53
CA THR A 19 2.52 5.98 -0.50
C THR A 19 2.10 4.53 -0.27
N PRO A 20 0.80 4.20 -0.42
CA PRO A 20 0.32 2.83 -0.26
C PRO A 20 1.14 1.87 -1.12
N SER A 21 1.44 0.69 -0.56
CA SER A 21 2.25 -0.33 -1.23
C SER A 21 1.59 -0.81 -2.52
N GLU A 22 2.35 -1.32 -3.49
CA GLU A 22 1.77 -1.84 -4.75
C GLU A 22 0.74 -2.95 -4.48
N ALA A 23 0.88 -3.70 -3.37
CA ALA A 23 -0.09 -4.68 -2.91
C ALA A 23 -1.47 -4.07 -2.59
N SER A 24 -1.54 -2.85 -2.06
CA SER A 24 -2.83 -2.22 -1.76
C SER A 24 -3.61 -1.85 -3.03
N ARG A 25 -2.89 -1.49 -4.10
CA ARG A 25 -3.48 -1.18 -5.42
C ARG A 25 -4.04 -2.45 -6.06
N ILE A 26 -3.28 -3.55 -6.00
CA ILE A 26 -3.73 -4.84 -6.50
C ILE A 26 -4.95 -5.31 -5.70
N LEU A 27 -4.92 -5.20 -4.37
CA LEU A 27 -6.06 -5.53 -3.52
C LEU A 27 -7.31 -4.76 -3.95
N LEU A 28 -7.19 -3.46 -4.26
CA LEU A 28 -8.31 -2.64 -4.70
C LEU A 28 -8.90 -3.12 -6.03
N LEU A 29 -8.05 -3.37 -7.03
CA LEU A 29 -8.50 -3.83 -8.34
C LEU A 29 -9.14 -5.23 -8.27
N VAL A 30 -8.52 -6.14 -7.52
CA VAL A 30 -9.04 -7.51 -7.33
C VAL A 30 -10.37 -7.48 -6.58
N THR A 31 -10.48 -6.67 -5.52
CA THR A 31 -11.71 -6.56 -4.75
C THR A 31 -12.85 -5.99 -5.59
N LEU A 32 -12.61 -4.87 -6.29
CA LEU A 32 -13.63 -4.29 -7.17
C LEU A 32 -14.04 -5.25 -8.28
N GLY A 33 -13.09 -5.91 -8.94
CA GLY A 33 -13.38 -6.88 -10.00
C GLY A 33 -14.18 -8.09 -9.50
N ALA A 34 -13.77 -8.69 -8.37
CA ALA A 34 -14.44 -9.85 -7.81
C ALA A 34 -15.88 -9.52 -7.34
N VAL A 35 -16.05 -8.42 -6.60
CA VAL A 35 -17.38 -7.99 -6.13
C VAL A 35 -18.27 -7.59 -7.31
N SER A 36 -17.72 -6.91 -8.32
CA SER A 36 -18.41 -6.53 -9.56
C SER A 36 -18.98 -7.73 -10.30
N LEU A 37 -18.17 -8.77 -10.52
CA LEU A 37 -18.58 -10.01 -11.19
C LEU A 37 -19.64 -10.76 -10.38
N TRP A 38 -19.51 -10.79 -9.06
CA TRP A 38 -20.46 -11.44 -8.17
C TRP A 38 -21.79 -10.69 -8.05
N ALA A 39 -21.77 -9.36 -8.02
CA ALA A 39 -22.96 -8.53 -7.90
C ALA A 39 -23.78 -8.46 -9.19
N TRP A 40 -23.17 -8.69 -10.35
CA TRP A 40 -23.84 -8.60 -11.65
C TRP A 40 -25.12 -9.44 -11.75
N PRO A 41 -25.13 -10.75 -11.46
CA PRO A 41 -26.36 -11.55 -11.50
C PRO A 41 -27.39 -11.19 -10.42
N ILE A 42 -26.99 -10.50 -9.35
CA ILE A 42 -27.90 -10.14 -8.24
C ILE A 42 -28.64 -8.84 -8.53
N ALA A 43 -28.04 -7.96 -9.32
CA ALA A 43 -28.60 -6.67 -9.64
C ALA A 43 -29.69 -6.70 -10.72
N ASP A 44 -29.95 -7.87 -11.34
CA ASP A 44 -30.97 -8.06 -12.39
C ASP A 44 -30.92 -7.01 -13.52
N GLY A 45 -29.70 -6.63 -13.92
CA GLY A 45 -29.47 -5.62 -14.97
C GLY A 45 -29.66 -4.16 -14.53
N ILE A 46 -30.01 -3.90 -13.27
CA ILE A 46 -30.16 -2.55 -12.73
C ILE A 46 -28.79 -2.00 -12.32
N ILE A 47 -28.22 -1.13 -13.16
CA ILE A 47 -26.87 -0.57 -13.00
C ILE A 47 -26.70 0.17 -11.66
N PHE A 48 -27.71 0.91 -11.20
CA PHE A 48 -27.66 1.63 -9.92
C PHE A 48 -27.58 0.69 -8.71
N VAL A 49 -28.33 -0.42 -8.74
CA VAL A 49 -28.29 -1.44 -7.67
C VAL A 49 -26.94 -2.14 -7.70
N TRP A 50 -26.47 -2.52 -8.89
CA TRP A 50 -25.15 -3.12 -9.07
C TRP A 50 -24.03 -2.23 -8.50
N LEU A 51 -23.98 -0.95 -8.89
CA LEU A 51 -22.91 -0.04 -8.47
C LEU A 51 -22.96 0.24 -6.97
N SER A 52 -24.15 0.46 -6.40
CA SER A 52 -24.29 0.67 -4.96
C SER A 52 -23.86 -0.56 -4.16
N MET A 53 -24.17 -1.76 -4.64
CA MET A 53 -23.78 -3.03 -4.02
C MET A 53 -22.28 -3.28 -4.12
N VAL A 54 -21.66 -2.98 -5.26
CA VAL A 54 -20.20 -3.04 -5.43
C VAL A 54 -19.49 -2.12 -4.44
N LEU A 55 -19.92 -0.87 -4.31
CA LEU A 55 -19.31 0.08 -3.36
C LEU A 55 -19.54 -0.34 -1.90
N LEU A 56 -20.75 -0.76 -1.57
CA LEU A 56 -21.13 -1.11 -0.20
C LEU A 56 -20.40 -2.36 0.30
N VAL A 57 -20.25 -3.39 -0.55
CA VAL A 57 -19.58 -4.64 -0.18
C VAL A 57 -18.06 -4.52 -0.27
N SER A 58 -17.53 -3.77 -1.25
CA SER A 58 -16.08 -3.59 -1.37
C SER A 58 -15.47 -2.82 -0.21
N THR A 59 -16.18 -1.86 0.37
CA THR A 59 -15.69 -1.01 1.49
C THR A 59 -15.21 -1.82 2.71
N PRO A 60 -16.02 -2.72 3.31
CA PRO A 60 -15.55 -3.54 4.42
C PRO A 60 -14.45 -4.53 4.01
N ILE A 61 -14.52 -5.11 2.80
CA ILE A 61 -13.49 -6.05 2.30
C ILE A 61 -12.14 -5.35 2.16
N LEU A 62 -12.11 -4.16 1.56
CA LEU A 62 -10.93 -3.31 1.43
C LEU A 62 -10.37 -2.94 2.81
N SER A 63 -11.24 -2.54 3.74
CA SER A 63 -10.82 -2.18 5.10
C SER A 63 -10.13 -3.35 5.81
N LEU A 64 -10.71 -4.54 5.72
CA LEU A 64 -10.12 -5.79 6.23
C LEU A 64 -8.81 -6.14 5.52
N GLY A 65 -8.79 -6.06 4.19
CA GLY A 65 -7.60 -6.38 3.41
C GLY A 65 -6.42 -5.45 3.70
N TRP A 66 -6.67 -4.15 3.89
CA TRP A 66 -5.63 -3.21 4.32
C TRP A 66 -5.18 -3.43 5.76
N TRP A 67 -6.09 -3.82 6.65
CA TRP A 67 -5.72 -4.18 8.01
C TRP A 67 -4.75 -5.37 8.04
N ILE A 68 -5.04 -6.42 7.28
CA ILE A 68 -4.15 -7.58 7.11
C ILE A 68 -2.81 -7.16 6.49
N LEU A 69 -2.85 -6.31 5.46
CA LEU A 69 -1.66 -5.82 4.78
C LEU A 69 -0.79 -4.94 5.70
N SER A 70 -1.41 -4.17 6.60
CA SER A 70 -0.72 -3.37 7.62
C SER A 70 0.06 -4.26 8.58
N ILE A 71 -0.56 -5.34 9.06
CA ILE A 71 0.10 -6.34 9.92
C ILE A 71 1.27 -7.01 9.18
N ALA A 72 1.04 -7.46 7.94
CA ALA A 72 2.07 -8.12 7.13
C ALA A 72 3.22 -7.18 6.71
N GLY A 73 2.94 -5.88 6.59
CA GLY A 73 3.90 -4.85 6.20
C GLY A 73 4.78 -4.35 7.35
N GLN A 74 4.31 -4.41 8.60
CA GLN A 74 5.07 -3.97 9.78
C GLN A 74 6.38 -4.74 9.98
N SER A 75 6.49 -5.95 9.45
CA SER A 75 7.70 -6.78 9.56
C SER A 75 8.81 -6.38 8.58
N ARG A 76 8.62 -5.37 7.71
CA ARG A 76 9.57 -5.02 6.64
C ARG A 76 10.06 -3.58 6.76
N ARG A 77 11.40 -3.40 6.72
CA ARG A 77 12.04 -2.08 6.79
C ARG A 77 11.59 -1.20 5.61
N PRO A 78 11.18 0.06 5.85
CA PRO A 78 10.89 1.03 4.79
C PRO A 78 12.12 1.20 3.89
N ARG A 79 11.93 1.12 2.58
CA ARG A 79 13.02 1.31 1.61
C ARG A 79 13.02 2.78 1.18
N ASP A 80 14.06 3.52 1.56
CA ASP A 80 14.22 4.91 1.10
C ASP A 80 14.40 4.95 -0.41
N LEU A 81 13.75 5.93 -1.05
CA LEU A 81 13.81 6.12 -2.50
C LEU A 81 15.18 6.62 -2.98
N THR A 82 16.06 7.06 -2.07
CA THR A 82 17.37 7.64 -2.41
C THR A 82 18.46 7.08 -1.49
N PRO A 83 19.18 6.01 -1.87
CA PRO A 83 20.37 5.56 -1.12
C PRO A 83 21.55 6.54 -1.21
N ALA A 84 21.44 7.61 -2.01
CA ALA A 84 22.55 8.49 -2.40
C ALA A 84 22.74 9.74 -1.52
N LEU A 85 21.93 9.99 -0.49
CA LEU A 85 22.09 11.19 0.37
C LEU A 85 22.64 10.89 1.78
N GLY A 86 22.99 9.63 2.06
CA GLY A 86 23.49 9.21 3.38
C GLY A 86 25.00 9.24 3.55
N ARG A 87 25.77 9.83 2.63
CA ARG A 87 27.23 9.77 2.70
C ARG A 87 27.89 11.02 2.13
N GLU A 88 27.75 12.15 2.82
CA GLU A 88 28.71 13.27 2.76
C GLU A 88 28.38 14.30 3.84
N GLY A 89 29.00 14.11 5.01
CA GLY A 89 29.05 15.08 6.10
C GLY A 89 30.21 14.64 7.00
N PRO A 90 31.38 15.30 6.93
CA PRO A 90 32.62 14.77 7.48
C PRO A 90 32.60 14.75 9.01
N ASP A 91 33.34 13.80 9.57
CA ASP A 91 33.76 13.74 10.97
C ASP A 91 34.10 15.15 11.51
N GLN A 92 33.24 15.68 12.38
CA GLN A 92 33.67 16.60 13.43
C GLN A 92 33.66 15.87 14.76
N ASN A 93 34.44 14.79 14.81
CA ASN A 93 35.08 14.34 16.05
C ASN A 93 36.38 15.15 16.19
N GLN A 94 36.26 16.36 16.69
CA GLN A 94 37.38 17.05 17.33
C GLN A 94 36.97 17.33 18.76
N HIS A 95 36.95 16.23 19.52
CA HIS A 95 37.12 16.24 20.97
C HIS A 95 38.35 17.07 21.30
N ASP A 96 38.17 18.04 22.20
CA ASP A 96 39.00 18.19 23.39
C ASP A 96 40.40 17.55 23.31
N GLN A 97 41.39 18.31 22.86
CA GLN A 97 42.78 18.15 23.30
C GLN A 97 43.41 19.54 23.47
N ASP A 98 43.52 19.90 24.75
CA ASP A 98 44.52 20.73 25.44
C ASP A 98 44.55 22.26 25.26
#